data_AF-A0AAW4PMC7-F1
#
_entry.id   AF-A0AAW4PMC7-F1
#
_cell.length_a   1.000
_cell.length_b   1.000
_cell.length_c   1.000
_cell.angle_alpha   90.00
_cell.angle_beta   90.00
_cell.angle_gamma   90.00
#
_symmetry.space_group_name_H-M   'P 1'
#
loop_
_entity.id
_entity.type
_entity.pdbx_description
1 polymer ?
#
loop_
_entity_poly.entity_id
_entity_poly.type
_entity_poly.pdbx_seq_one_letter_code
_entity_poly.pdbx_strand_id
1 'polypeptide(L)'
;MAADGSDDDRVAESSDDFVETYEFATEADVIDTTADADEDTQEGAVAGSFAPDVEVTPGTPTLENTLFVALGVYLSTLVLGQMVAGPGIYAPTTLATVTAAVVVGTAVCYALLTRTDPDT
;
A
#
# COMPACT_ATOMS: atom_id res chain seq x y z
N MET A 1 -2.96 -33.72 -47.80
CA MET A 1 -3.15 -32.57 -48.73
C MET A 1 -4.30 -32.98 -49.64
N ALA A 2 -5.50 -32.42 -49.60
CA ALA A 2 -5.95 -31.11 -49.15
C ALA A 2 -7.07 -31.21 -48.09
N ALA A 3 -7.08 -30.26 -47.17
CA ALA A 3 -8.26 -29.93 -46.37
C ALA A 3 -9.17 -29.07 -47.25
N ASP A 4 -10.43 -29.46 -47.43
CA ASP A 4 -11.42 -28.52 -47.95
C ASP A 4 -11.83 -27.60 -46.81
N GLY A 5 -11.75 -26.30 -47.10
CA GLY A 5 -12.28 -25.25 -46.25
C GLY A 5 -13.69 -24.95 -46.73
N SER A 6 -14.65 -25.13 -45.84
CA SER A 6 -15.95 -24.48 -45.94
C SER A 6 -16.29 -23.95 -44.55
N ASP A 7 -15.62 -22.85 -44.20
CA ASP A 7 -16.05 -21.90 -43.20
C ASP A 7 -17.21 -21.11 -43.80
N ASP A 8 -18.44 -21.56 -43.53
CA ASP A 8 -19.63 -20.74 -43.67
C ASP A 8 -20.64 -21.31 -42.68
N ASP A 9 -20.86 -20.61 -41.57
CA ASP A 9 -22.17 -20.01 -41.27
C ASP A 9 -22.19 -19.53 -39.81
N ARG A 10 -22.58 -18.26 -39.64
CA ARG A 10 -23.10 -17.62 -38.40
C ARG A 10 -22.08 -17.20 -37.34
N VAL A 11 -21.29 -16.18 -37.69
CA VAL A 11 -20.98 -15.12 -36.72
C VAL A 11 -22.30 -14.41 -36.42
N ALA A 12 -22.94 -14.73 -35.30
CA ALA A 12 -23.98 -13.89 -34.76
C ALA A 12 -23.30 -12.61 -34.24
N GLU A 13 -23.19 -11.60 -35.09
CA GLU A 13 -22.98 -10.23 -34.66
C GLU A 13 -24.22 -9.81 -33.87
N SER A 14 -24.21 -10.12 -32.57
CA SER A 14 -24.99 -9.32 -31.61
C SER A 14 -24.30 -7.97 -31.54
N SER A 15 -24.72 -7.05 -32.40
CA SER A 15 -24.44 -5.63 -32.26
C SER A 15 -25.12 -5.16 -30.98
N ASP A 16 -24.46 -5.39 -29.85
CA ASP A 16 -24.79 -4.80 -28.55
C ASP A 16 -24.18 -3.39 -28.54
N ASP A 17 -24.71 -2.53 -29.41
CA ASP A 17 -24.48 -1.10 -29.30
C ASP A 17 -25.20 -0.66 -28.02
N PHE A 18 -24.44 -0.57 -26.93
CA PHE A 18 -24.90 0.08 -25.70
C PHE A 18 -25.21 1.55 -26.03
N VAL A 19 -26.49 1.86 -26.24
CA VAL A 19 -26.95 3.23 -26.38
C VAL A 19 -27.10 3.82 -24.98
N GLU A 20 -26.10 4.59 -24.56
CA GLU A 20 -26.15 5.35 -23.31
C GLU A 20 -27.24 6.41 -23.42
N THR A 21 -28.40 6.13 -22.82
CA THR A 21 -29.49 7.10 -22.72
C THR A 21 -29.23 7.96 -21.49
N TYR A 22 -28.63 9.14 -21.68
CA TYR A 22 -28.50 10.14 -20.63
C TYR A 22 -29.88 10.70 -20.30
N GLU A 23 -30.46 10.27 -19.18
CA GLU A 23 -31.55 11.00 -18.54
C GLU A 23 -30.94 12.21 -17.81
N PHE A 24 -31.51 13.40 -18.04
CA PHE A 24 -31.09 14.58 -17.30
C PHE A 24 -31.44 14.39 -15.83
N ALA A 25 -30.48 14.61 -14.94
CA ALA A 25 -30.68 14.55 -13.49
C ALA A 25 -31.92 15.35 -13.11
N THR A 26 -32.86 14.71 -12.41
CA THR A 26 -34.06 15.36 -11.93
C THR A 26 -33.75 16.09 -10.62
N GLU A 27 -34.64 16.99 -10.18
CA GLU A 27 -34.46 17.72 -8.92
C GLU A 27 -34.36 16.78 -7.69
N ALA A 28 -34.78 15.51 -7.82
CA ALA A 28 -34.63 14.46 -6.82
C ALA A 28 -33.22 13.83 -6.78
N ASP A 29 -32.42 13.98 -7.84
CA ASP A 29 -31.05 13.46 -7.92
C ASP A 29 -30.01 14.47 -7.40
N VAL A 30 -30.44 15.68 -7.05
CA VAL A 30 -29.60 16.71 -6.46
C VAL A 30 -29.63 16.54 -4.95
N ILE A 31 -28.50 16.12 -4.37
CA ILE A 31 -28.29 16.17 -2.92
C ILE A 31 -28.22 17.65 -2.54
N ASP A 32 -29.32 18.16 -1.97
CA ASP A 32 -29.35 19.50 -1.39
C ASP A 32 -28.41 19.53 -0.18
N THR A 33 -27.24 20.13 -0.36
CA THR A 33 -26.21 20.28 0.69
C THR A 33 -26.47 21.50 1.57
N THR A 34 -27.59 22.19 1.39
CA THR A 34 -27.99 23.37 2.18
C THR A 34 -29.12 23.11 3.17
N ALA A 35 -29.72 21.91 3.15
CA ALA A 35 -30.59 21.45 4.22
C ALA A 35 -29.76 20.82 5.36
N ASP A 36 -29.76 21.53 6.49
CA ASP A 36 -29.33 21.06 7.81
C ASP A 36 -27.82 20.93 8.04
N ALA A 37 -27.19 22.10 8.12
CA ALA A 37 -25.89 22.29 8.78
C ALA A 37 -26.01 22.43 10.31
N ASP A 38 -27.03 21.85 10.96
CA ASP A 38 -27.19 21.90 12.40
C ASP A 38 -27.64 20.55 12.99
N GLU A 39 -26.75 20.04 13.85
CA GLU A 39 -26.93 19.00 14.88
C GLU A 39 -26.83 17.51 14.44
N ASP A 40 -25.80 16.84 14.99
CA ASP A 40 -25.51 15.40 14.99
C ASP A 40 -24.82 14.78 13.76
N THR A 41 -23.58 15.22 13.49
CA THR A 41 -22.61 14.50 12.64
C THR A 41 -22.04 13.22 13.27
N GLN A 42 -22.88 12.37 13.87
CA GLN A 42 -22.54 11.00 14.29
C GLN A 42 -23.22 9.93 13.42
N GLU A 43 -24.13 10.32 12.52
CA GLU A 43 -24.81 9.43 11.58
C GLU A 43 -23.94 9.20 10.33
N GLY A 44 -22.81 8.49 10.47
CA GLY A 44 -21.94 8.21 9.31
C GLY A 44 -20.74 7.30 9.60
N ALA A 45 -20.38 7.13 10.88
CA ALA A 45 -19.33 6.20 11.28
C ALA A 45 -19.92 4.80 11.56
N VAL A 46 -20.31 4.07 10.52
CA VAL A 46 -20.83 2.69 10.63
C VAL A 46 -19.83 1.69 11.26
N ALA A 47 -18.56 2.06 11.38
CA ALA A 47 -17.50 1.22 11.95
C ALA A 47 -17.16 1.53 13.42
N GLY A 48 -17.75 2.58 14.01
CA GLY A 48 -17.27 3.12 15.28
C GLY A 48 -15.87 3.74 15.15
N SER A 49 -15.61 4.84 15.83
CA SER A 49 -14.26 5.39 15.90
C SER A 49 -13.42 4.53 16.85
N PHE A 50 -12.52 3.71 16.32
CA PHE A 50 -11.40 3.16 17.10
C PHE A 50 -10.34 4.26 17.27
N ALA A 51 -10.69 5.31 18.02
CA ALA A 51 -9.69 6.19 18.58
C ALA A 51 -9.23 5.54 19.90
N PRO A 52 -7.93 5.37 20.12
CA PRO A 52 -7.43 4.90 21.41
C PRO A 52 -7.87 5.88 22.51
N ASP A 53 -8.34 5.36 23.66
CA ASP A 53 -8.73 6.16 24.83
C ASP A 53 -7.54 6.93 25.47
N VAL A 54 -6.33 6.70 24.96
CA VAL A 54 -5.08 7.28 25.43
C VAL A 54 -4.44 8.04 24.28
N GLU A 55 -3.93 9.23 24.59
CA GLU A 55 -3.13 10.03 23.67
C GLU A 55 -1.90 9.23 23.23
N VAL A 56 -1.84 8.89 21.94
CA VAL A 56 -0.69 8.18 21.37
C VAL A 56 0.37 9.21 21.01
N THR A 57 1.30 9.44 21.93
CA THR A 57 2.47 10.27 21.66
C THR A 57 3.53 9.46 20.90
N PRO A 58 4.06 9.95 19.77
CA PRO A 58 5.21 9.34 19.14
C PRO A 58 6.41 9.35 20.10
N GLY A 59 6.82 8.17 20.56
CA GLY A 59 8.01 8.02 21.39
C GLY A 59 9.27 7.75 20.57
N THR A 60 10.44 7.95 21.16
CA THR A 60 11.71 7.56 20.54
C THR A 60 11.88 6.05 20.46
N PRO A 61 12.44 5.53 19.34
CA PRO A 61 12.71 4.11 19.23
C PRO A 61 13.79 3.72 20.24
N THR A 62 13.56 2.63 20.98
CA THR A 62 14.61 2.05 21.83
C THR A 62 15.72 1.45 20.95
N LEU A 63 16.94 1.40 21.48
CA LEU A 63 18.08 0.80 20.77
C LEU A 63 17.81 -0.68 20.45
N GLU A 64 17.23 -1.42 21.39
CA GLU A 64 16.86 -2.83 21.20
C GLU A 64 15.86 -3.03 20.06
N ASN A 65 14.77 -2.26 20.04
CA ASN A 65 13.77 -2.34 18.95
C ASN A 65 14.40 -2.02 17.61
N THR A 66 15.27 -1.01 17.57
CA THR A 66 15.99 -0.60 16.38
C THR A 66 16.89 -1.73 15.84
N LEU A 67 17.61 -2.43 16.72
CA LEU A 67 18.43 -3.57 16.35
C LEU A 67 17.60 -4.77 15.87
N PHE A 68 16.45 -5.04 16.50
CA PHE A 68 15.55 -6.10 16.04
C PHE A 68 15.02 -5.84 14.63
N VAL A 69 14.61 -4.60 14.35
CA VAL A 69 14.17 -4.21 13.01
C VAL A 69 15.32 -4.33 12.02
N ALA A 70 16.52 -3.86 12.37
CA ALA A 70 17.71 -3.96 11.53
C ALA A 70 18.04 -5.43 11.18
N LEU A 71 17.98 -6.33 12.16
CA LEU A 71 18.17 -7.76 11.96
C LEU A 71 17.09 -8.35 11.04
N GLY A 72 15.82 -7.97 11.23
CA GLY A 72 14.72 -8.38 10.35
C GLY A 72 14.93 -7.93 8.91
N VAL A 73 15.36 -6.69 8.69
CA VAL A 73 15.68 -6.14 7.36
C VAL A 73 16.87 -6.89 6.75
N TYR A 74 17.92 -7.15 7.53
CA TYR A 74 19.09 -7.89 7.06
C TYR A 74 18.72 -9.29 6.58
N LEU A 75 18.00 -10.06 7.39
CA LEU A 75 17.57 -11.41 7.03
C LEU A 75 16.61 -11.41 5.84
N SER A 76 15.63 -10.51 5.82
CA SER A 76 14.70 -10.36 4.69
C SER A 76 15.44 -10.07 3.39
N THR A 77 16.42 -9.17 3.44
CA THR A 77 17.25 -8.82 2.27
C THR A 77 18.02 -10.04 1.75
N LEU A 78 18.57 -10.87 2.64
CA LEU A 78 19.27 -12.10 2.23
C LEU A 78 18.32 -13.13 1.61
N VAL A 79 17.13 -13.31 2.20
CA VAL A 79 16.13 -14.27 1.70
C VAL A 79 15.58 -13.83 0.34
N LEU A 80 15.15 -12.58 0.21
CA LEU A 80 14.67 -12.03 -1.06
C LEU A 80 15.81 -11.96 -2.09
N GLY A 81 17.00 -11.56 -1.66
CA GLY A 81 18.19 -11.52 -2.49
C GLY A 81 18.55 -12.90 -3.06
N GLN A 82 18.40 -13.97 -2.27
CA GLN A 82 18.57 -15.34 -2.76
C GLN A 82 17.55 -15.70 -3.85
N MET A 83 16.30 -15.24 -3.75
CA MET A 83 15.28 -15.50 -4.76
C MET A 83 15.56 -14.78 -6.09
N VAL A 84 16.17 -13.59 -6.04
CA VAL A 84 16.41 -12.73 -7.22
C VAL A 84 17.80 -12.94 -7.82
N ALA A 85 18.84 -12.91 -7.00
CA ALA A 85 20.25 -12.95 -7.40
C ALA A 85 20.89 -14.34 -7.22
N GLY A 86 20.16 -15.30 -6.64
CA GLY A 86 20.68 -16.64 -6.38
C GLY A 86 21.88 -16.65 -5.43
N PRO A 87 22.75 -17.67 -5.50
CA PRO A 87 23.88 -17.85 -4.58
C PRO A 87 24.87 -16.68 -4.53
N GLY A 88 24.86 -15.79 -5.53
CA GLY A 88 25.69 -14.58 -5.56
C GLY A 88 25.39 -13.61 -4.41
N ILE A 89 24.22 -13.71 -3.77
CA ILE A 89 23.88 -12.91 -2.58
C ILE A 89 24.82 -13.18 -1.40
N TYR A 90 25.40 -14.39 -1.33
CA TYR A 90 26.32 -14.80 -0.27
C TYR A 90 27.79 -14.55 -0.60
N ALA A 91 28.09 -13.94 -1.74
CA ALA A 91 29.47 -13.54 -2.05
C ALA A 91 29.97 -12.55 -0.98
N PRO A 92 31.25 -12.64 -0.53
CA PRO A 92 31.75 -11.83 0.57
C PRO A 92 31.56 -10.33 0.37
N THR A 93 31.76 -9.85 -0.85
CA THR A 93 31.56 -8.43 -1.21
C THR A 93 30.11 -8.01 -1.13
N THR A 94 29.18 -8.87 -1.57
CA THR A 94 27.74 -8.62 -1.50
C THR A 94 27.27 -8.58 -0.05
N LEU A 95 27.69 -9.56 0.77
CA LEU A 95 27.38 -9.59 2.21
C LEU A 95 27.92 -8.37 2.94
N ALA A 96 29.16 -7.96 2.64
CA ALA A 96 29.75 -6.74 3.22
C ALA A 96 28.93 -5.50 2.85
N THR A 97 28.48 -5.42 1.59
CA THR A 97 27.68 -4.30 1.09
C THR A 97 26.30 -4.27 1.76
N VAL A 98 25.61 -5.41 1.85
CA VAL A 98 24.30 -5.52 2.53
C VAL A 98 24.44 -5.16 4.00
N THR A 99 25.46 -5.69 4.68
CA THR A 99 25.73 -5.38 6.09
C THR A 99 25.96 -3.89 6.29
N ALA A 100 26.84 -3.28 5.48
CA ALA A 100 27.13 -1.86 5.57
C ALA A 100 25.89 -1.01 5.30
N ALA A 101 25.09 -1.35 4.29
CA ALA A 101 23.87 -0.64 3.95
C ALA A 101 22.85 -0.70 5.11
N VAL A 102 22.66 -1.88 5.72
CA VAL A 102 21.77 -2.02 6.87
C VAL A 102 22.29 -1.21 8.06
N VAL A 103 23.57 -1.34 8.42
CA VAL A 103 24.14 -0.60 9.56
C VAL A 103 24.02 0.92 9.37
N VAL A 104 24.37 1.43 8.20
CA VAL A 104 24.29 2.86 7.90
C VAL A 104 22.83 3.32 7.88
N GLY A 105 21.93 2.59 7.21
CA GLY A 105 20.51 2.92 7.18
C GLY A 105 19.88 2.94 8.56
N THR A 106 20.16 1.92 9.38
CA THR A 106 19.71 1.86 10.78
C THR A 106 20.25 3.02 11.60
N ALA A 107 21.54 3.35 11.50
CA ALA A 107 22.14 4.46 12.22
C ALA A 107 21.51 5.81 11.83
N VAL A 108 21.27 6.04 10.53
CA VAL A 108 20.62 7.25 10.03
C VAL A 108 19.19 7.35 10.53
N CYS A 109 18.38 6.29 10.41
CA CYS A 109 17.01 6.29 10.89
C CYS A 109 16.93 6.50 12.40
N TYR A 110 17.80 5.82 13.17
CA TYR A 110 17.86 5.99 14.62
C TYR A 110 18.24 7.42 15.02
N ALA A 111 19.26 7.99 14.38
CA ALA A 111 19.70 9.36 14.66
C ALA A 111 18.63 10.40 14.29
N LEU A 112 17.89 10.19 13.19
CA LEU A 112 16.80 11.09 12.81
C LEU A 112 15.65 11.03 13.81
N LEU A 113 15.21 9.81 14.18
CA LEU A 113 14.08 9.63 15.09
C LEU A 113 14.40 10.08 16.52
N THR A 114 15.64 9.90 16.98
CA THR A 114 16.08 10.41 18.29
C THR A 114 16.27 11.92 18.30
N ARG A 115 16.65 12.53 17.17
CA ARG A 115 16.77 13.99 17.07
C ARG A 115 15.43 14.72 16.99
N THR A 116 14.39 14.06 16.50
CA THR A 116 13.05 14.66 16.36
C THR A 116 12.18 14.49 17.61
N ASP A 117 12.72 13.92 18.69
CA ASP A 117 12.00 13.82 19.96
C ASP A 117 11.80 15.24 20.53
N PRO A 118 10.55 15.70 20.74
CA PRO A 118 10.27 17.05 21.25
C PRO A 118 10.84 17.32 22.65
N ASP A 119 11.28 16.30 23.38
CA ASP A 119 11.82 16.41 24.75
C ASP A 119 13.37 16.48 24.84
N THR A 120 14.09 16.61 23.71
CA THR A 120 15.56 16.88 23.67
C THR A 120 15.89 18.23 23.05
#